data_AF-A4XG51-F1
#
_entry.id   AF-A4XG51-F1
#
_cell.length_a   1.000
_cell.length_b   1.000
_cell.length_c   1.000
_cell.angle_alpha   90.00
_cell.angle_beta   90.00
_cell.angle_gamma   90.00
#
_symmetry.space_group_name_H-M   'P 1'
#
loop_
_entity.id
_entity.type
_entity.pdbx_description
1 polymer ?
#
loop_
_entity_poly.entity_id
_entity_poly.type
_entity_poly.pdbx_seq_one_letter_code
_entity_poly.pdbx_strand_id
1 'polypeptide(L)'
;MLVAERLKKIKEILLQKKHVDVATLAELLNVSEVTIRRDLDKLESEGFLIKTYGGAILKEEATKLLSPIIEENSEKEAIAKVCSYMIEDNQAIILTGGNICRLVPKYIKDKKNIIVLTNDLLLALECGKLSIQTIVTGGYLIGNTFMLAGPMLVNPNMDIFVDKAFIEVDGVSLERGFTVNNVEFANAYKYFKSISKETIIVADSSKFDKISLFQIAKVDEIKKVISDTNVPDEYKSFFFENGTQIFCSFDFSDLEREV
;
A
#
# COMPACT_ATOMS: atom_id res chain seq x y z
N MET A 1 31.52 12.72 17.09
CA MET A 1 30.55 12.12 16.15
C MET A 1 30.29 13.10 15.01
N LEU A 2 30.23 12.64 13.76
CA LEU A 2 29.98 13.53 12.61
C LEU A 2 28.53 14.02 12.60
N VAL A 3 28.29 15.20 11.99
CA VAL A 3 26.96 15.81 11.94
C VAL A 3 25.94 14.90 11.24
N ALA A 4 26.31 14.27 10.12
CA ALA A 4 25.43 13.38 9.37
C ALA A 4 25.02 12.13 10.17
N GLU A 5 25.96 11.50 10.87
CA GLU A 5 25.70 10.36 11.76
C GLU A 5 24.78 10.74 12.92
N ARG A 6 24.90 11.98 13.42
CA ARG A 6 24.08 12.50 14.52
C ARG A 6 22.66 12.75 14.10
N LEU A 7 22.46 13.39 12.96
CA LEU A 7 21.14 13.58 12.38
C LEU A 7 20.46 12.23 12.11
N LYS A 8 21.20 11.23 11.61
CA LYS A 8 20.66 9.87 11.41
C LYS A 8 20.17 9.24 12.73
N LYS A 9 20.97 9.27 13.79
CA LYS A 9 20.58 8.73 15.11
C LYS A 9 19.39 9.47 15.72
N ILE A 10 19.33 10.80 15.58
CA ILE A 10 18.18 11.59 16.06
C ILE A 10 16.90 11.17 15.31
N LYS A 11 16.97 10.96 13.98
CA LYS A 11 15.85 10.46 13.19
C LYS A 11 15.39 9.07 13.67
N GLU A 12 16.31 8.13 13.90
CA GLU A 12 16.02 6.78 14.42
C GLU A 12 15.31 6.82 15.79
N ILE A 13 15.80 7.63 16.72
CA ILE A 13 15.23 7.79 18.06
C ILE A 13 13.79 8.35 17.98
N LEU A 14 13.58 9.37 17.15
CA LEU A 14 12.25 9.97 16.94
C LEU A 14 11.26 9.01 16.25
N LEU A 15 11.72 8.18 15.31
CA LEU A 15 10.89 7.16 14.66
C LEU A 15 10.34 6.14 15.65
N GLN A 16 11.17 5.73 16.62
CA GLN A 16 10.81 4.76 17.66
C GLN A 16 9.96 5.38 18.78
N LYS A 17 10.36 6.54 19.31
CA LYS A 17 9.74 7.12 20.52
C LYS A 17 8.63 8.14 20.25
N LYS A 18 8.49 8.61 19.00
CA LYS A 18 7.54 9.67 18.53
C LYS A 18 7.72 11.05 19.15
N HIS A 19 8.22 11.14 20.38
CA HIS A 19 8.57 12.36 21.09
C HIS A 19 9.91 12.15 21.81
N VAL A 20 10.75 13.18 21.86
CA VAL A 20 11.97 13.17 22.67
C VAL A 20 12.32 14.59 23.12
N ASP A 21 12.84 14.73 24.34
CA ASP A 21 13.35 16.00 24.87
C ASP A 21 14.82 16.24 24.51
N VAL A 22 15.22 17.50 24.52
CA VAL A 22 16.57 17.96 24.14
C VAL A 22 17.63 17.43 25.11
N ALA A 23 17.33 17.35 26.40
CA ALA A 23 18.25 16.88 27.43
C ALA A 23 18.58 15.39 27.24
N THR A 24 17.55 14.57 27.00
CA THR A 24 17.69 13.14 26.70
C THR A 24 18.51 12.90 25.43
N LEU A 25 18.31 13.68 24.36
CA LEU A 25 19.13 13.57 23.15
C LEU A 25 20.59 13.98 23.40
N ALA A 26 20.82 15.02 24.22
CA ALA A 26 22.14 15.50 24.57
C ALA A 26 22.94 14.43 25.34
N GLU A 27 22.29 13.77 26.30
CA GLU A 27 22.87 12.67 27.07
C GLU A 27 23.14 11.43 26.18
N LEU A 28 22.14 10.97 25.42
CA LEU A 28 22.24 9.77 24.57
C LEU A 28 23.32 9.88 23.49
N LEU A 29 23.53 11.09 22.96
CA LEU A 29 24.47 11.35 21.87
C LEU A 29 25.78 11.98 22.35
N ASN A 30 25.92 12.21 23.66
CA ASN A 30 27.06 12.82 24.32
C ASN A 30 27.51 14.15 23.65
N VAL A 31 26.56 15.07 23.51
CA VAL A 31 26.76 16.41 22.92
C VAL A 31 26.02 17.48 23.73
N SER A 32 26.36 18.76 23.56
CA SER A 32 25.65 19.83 24.26
C SER A 32 24.22 20.01 23.75
N GLU A 33 23.31 20.47 24.63
CA GLU A 33 21.95 20.84 24.23
C GLU A 33 21.92 21.86 23.10
N VAL A 34 22.88 22.80 23.07
CA VAL A 34 23.00 23.80 22.00
C VAL A 34 23.25 23.13 20.64
N THR A 35 24.00 22.03 20.63
CA THR A 35 24.25 21.24 19.41
C THR A 35 22.98 20.51 18.98
N ILE A 36 22.26 19.88 19.92
CA ILE A 36 20.97 19.23 19.64
C ILE A 36 19.94 20.22 19.11
N ARG A 37 19.81 21.42 19.70
CA ARG A 37 18.88 22.44 19.21
C ARG A 37 19.16 22.82 17.76
N ARG A 38 20.43 23.03 17.38
CA ARG A 38 20.84 23.30 15.99
C ARG A 38 20.53 22.14 15.04
N ASP A 39 20.71 20.90 15.49
CA ASP A 39 20.37 19.73 14.69
C ASP A 39 18.85 19.58 14.51
N LEU A 40 18.07 19.82 15.57
CA LEU A 40 16.61 19.82 15.52
C LEU A 40 16.08 20.95 14.63
N ASP A 41 16.68 22.14 14.65
CA ASP A 41 16.33 23.24 13.73
C ASP A 41 16.50 22.82 12.27
N LYS A 42 17.60 22.12 11.96
CA LYS A 42 17.83 21.57 10.62
C LYS A 42 16.76 20.53 10.26
N LEU A 43 16.45 19.60 11.15
CA LEU A 43 15.45 18.56 10.90
C LEU A 43 14.01 19.12 10.80
N GLU A 44 13.70 20.19 11.53
CA GLU A 44 12.44 20.92 11.41
C GLU A 44 12.35 21.63 10.05
N SER A 45 13.44 22.24 9.57
CA SER A 45 13.50 22.87 8.24
C SER A 45 13.39 21.85 7.10
N GLU A 46 13.85 20.61 7.31
CA GLU A 46 13.65 19.46 6.42
C GLU A 46 12.24 18.87 6.54
N GLY A 47 11.40 19.41 7.43
CA GLY A 47 10.05 18.95 7.67
C GLY A 47 9.95 17.61 8.40
N PHE A 48 11.03 17.08 8.99
CA PHE A 48 11.06 15.76 9.64
C PHE A 48 10.34 15.72 11.01
N LEU A 49 10.38 16.84 11.73
CA LEU A 49 9.87 16.97 13.09
C LEU A 49 9.22 18.35 13.29
N ILE A 50 8.52 18.50 14.41
CA ILE A 50 8.04 19.79 14.92
C ILE A 50 8.66 19.98 16.31
N LYS A 51 9.21 21.15 16.60
CA LYS A 51 9.73 21.45 17.93
C LYS A 51 8.60 21.73 18.92
N THR A 52 8.80 21.25 20.14
CA THR A 52 7.94 21.53 21.29
C THR A 52 8.73 22.32 22.34
N TYR A 53 8.06 22.76 23.41
CA TYR A 53 8.73 23.44 24.52
C TYR A 53 9.66 22.45 25.26
N GLY A 54 10.93 22.41 24.86
CA GLY A 54 11.96 21.55 25.46
C GLY A 54 12.28 20.25 24.70
N GLY A 55 11.68 20.02 23.53
CA GLY A 55 11.85 18.77 22.79
C GLY A 55 11.46 18.86 21.32
N ALA A 56 11.26 17.69 20.71
CA ALA A 56 10.77 17.52 19.36
C ALA A 56 9.77 16.37 19.30
N ILE A 57 8.71 16.57 18.52
CA ILE A 57 7.79 15.51 18.10
C ILE A 57 8.06 15.17 16.64
N LEU A 58 7.97 13.89 16.32
CA LEU A 58 8.02 13.43 14.94
C LEU A 58 6.86 14.05 14.16
N LYS A 59 7.14 14.67 13.01
CA LYS A 59 6.09 15.18 12.14
C LYS A 59 5.52 13.98 11.39
N GLU A 60 4.29 13.57 11.71
CA GLU A 60 3.66 12.37 11.17
C GLU A 60 3.66 12.31 9.64
N GLU A 61 3.66 13.47 8.97
CA GLU A 61 3.73 13.57 7.51
C GLU A 61 5.11 13.26 6.91
N ALA A 62 6.19 13.49 7.66
CA ALA A 62 7.56 13.36 7.14
C ALA A 62 8.05 11.92 7.08
N THR A 63 7.48 11.05 7.92
CA THR A 63 7.74 9.61 7.86
C THR A 63 7.11 8.95 6.65
N LYS A 64 6.06 9.52 6.06
CA LYS A 64 5.36 8.90 4.93
C LYS A 64 6.07 9.05 3.59
N LEU A 65 7.04 9.96 3.45
CA LEU A 65 7.65 10.31 2.16
C LEU A 65 8.89 9.49 1.78
N LEU A 66 9.58 8.84 2.73
CA LEU A 66 10.85 8.15 2.45
C LEU A 66 10.88 6.68 2.87
N SER A 67 9.95 6.28 3.73
CA SER A 67 9.68 4.89 4.05
C SER A 67 8.20 4.84 4.42
N PRO A 68 7.27 4.44 3.54
CA PRO A 68 6.03 3.92 4.08
C PRO A 68 6.49 2.75 4.94
N ILE A 69 6.50 2.96 6.26
CA ILE A 69 6.43 1.86 7.20
C ILE A 69 5.11 1.23 6.82
N ILE A 70 5.16 0.31 5.85
CA ILE A 70 4.23 -0.77 5.82
C ILE A 70 4.41 -1.33 7.22
N GLU A 71 3.47 -1.00 8.11
CA GLU A 71 3.36 -1.71 9.37
C GLU A 71 3.50 -3.18 9.00
N GLU A 72 4.47 -3.87 9.58
CA GLU A 72 4.67 -5.31 9.40
C GLU A 72 3.41 -6.01 9.93
N ASN A 73 2.37 -5.97 9.12
CA ASN A 73 1.09 -6.57 9.34
C ASN A 73 1.15 -7.85 8.54
N SER A 74 1.43 -8.93 9.26
CA SER A 74 1.59 -10.27 8.72
C SER A 74 0.43 -10.67 7.82
N GLU A 75 -0.80 -10.23 8.11
CA GLU A 75 -1.98 -10.53 7.29
C GLU A 75 -1.89 -9.85 5.92
N LYS A 76 -1.58 -8.55 5.86
CA LYS A 76 -1.44 -7.82 4.58
C LYS A 76 -0.28 -8.35 3.75
N GLU A 77 0.82 -8.73 4.39
CA GLU A 77 1.93 -9.39 3.72
C GLU A 77 1.54 -10.75 3.15
N ALA A 78 0.77 -11.54 3.91
CA ALA A 78 0.28 -12.83 3.46
C ALA A 78 -0.67 -12.68 2.26
N ILE A 79 -1.58 -11.70 2.27
CA ILE A 79 -2.45 -11.39 1.11
C ILE A 79 -1.61 -10.98 -0.10
N ALA A 80 -0.61 -10.11 0.07
CA ALA A 80 0.27 -9.69 -1.01
C ALA A 80 1.07 -10.86 -1.60
N LYS A 81 1.49 -11.81 -0.76
CA LYS A 81 2.14 -13.05 -1.20
C LYS A 81 1.20 -13.91 -2.04
N VAL A 82 -0.08 -14.03 -1.67
CA VAL A 82 -1.08 -14.73 -2.48
C VAL A 82 -1.26 -14.06 -3.85
N CYS A 83 -1.30 -12.73 -3.90
CA CYS A 83 -1.33 -11.98 -5.17
C CYS A 83 -0.14 -12.37 -6.06
N SER A 84 1.06 -12.48 -5.48
CA SER A 84 2.29 -12.82 -6.22
C SER A 84 2.26 -14.21 -6.87
N TYR A 85 1.55 -15.18 -6.27
CA TYR A 85 1.42 -16.53 -6.84
C TYR A 85 0.52 -16.56 -8.08
N MET A 86 -0.38 -15.59 -8.21
CA MET A 86 -1.24 -15.45 -9.38
C MET A 86 -0.56 -14.70 -10.53
N ILE A 87 0.65 -14.17 -10.33
CA ILE A 87 1.41 -13.44 -11.35
C ILE A 87 2.43 -14.40 -11.97
N GLU A 88 2.53 -14.41 -13.30
CA GLU A 88 3.45 -15.27 -14.04
C GLU A 88 4.47 -14.43 -14.82
N ASP A 89 5.59 -15.04 -15.20
CA ASP A 89 6.60 -14.40 -16.04
C ASP A 89 5.97 -13.88 -17.35
N ASN A 90 6.50 -12.76 -17.86
CA ASN A 90 6.07 -12.10 -19.09
C ASN A 90 4.64 -11.52 -19.07
N GLN A 91 4.11 -11.18 -17.88
CA GLN A 91 2.80 -10.54 -17.75
C GLN A 91 2.91 -9.02 -17.55
N ALA A 92 1.96 -8.30 -18.14
CA ALA A 92 1.63 -6.94 -17.76
C ALA A 92 0.50 -6.97 -16.73
N ILE A 93 0.68 -6.31 -15.59
CA ILE A 93 -0.29 -6.31 -14.50
C ILE A 93 -0.63 -4.88 -14.06
N ILE A 94 -1.84 -4.68 -13.57
CA ILE A 94 -2.21 -3.48 -12.82
C ILE A 94 -2.14 -3.80 -11.34
N LEU A 95 -1.44 -2.94 -10.60
CA LEU A 95 -1.51 -2.90 -9.14
C LEU A 95 -2.06 -1.52 -8.75
N THR A 96 -3.25 -1.49 -8.15
CA THR A 96 -3.82 -0.23 -7.65
C THR A 96 -3.10 0.21 -6.38
N GLY A 97 -3.38 1.44 -5.94
CA GLY A 97 -2.92 1.86 -4.63
C GLY A 97 -3.64 1.16 -3.50
N GLY A 98 -2.99 1.16 -2.34
CA GLY A 98 -3.44 0.46 -1.15
C GLY A 98 -2.28 -0.17 -0.39
N ASN A 99 -2.52 -0.56 0.86
CA ASN A 99 -1.43 -1.03 1.73
C ASN A 99 -0.98 -2.46 1.36
N ILE A 100 -1.87 -3.25 0.75
CA ILE A 100 -1.59 -4.62 0.33
C ILE A 100 -0.93 -4.60 -1.06
N CYS A 101 -1.49 -3.86 -2.02
CA CYS A 101 -0.91 -3.82 -3.37
C CYS A 101 0.51 -3.24 -3.40
N ARG A 102 0.83 -2.27 -2.51
CA ARG A 102 2.19 -1.74 -2.34
C ARG A 102 3.21 -2.78 -1.86
N LEU A 103 2.76 -3.90 -1.29
CA LEU A 103 3.64 -4.99 -0.83
C LEU A 103 3.98 -6.00 -1.92
N VAL A 104 3.09 -6.14 -2.92
CA VAL A 104 3.23 -7.15 -4.00
C VAL A 104 4.59 -7.09 -4.71
N PRO A 105 5.17 -5.92 -5.05
CA PRO A 105 6.47 -5.83 -5.71
C PRO A 105 7.57 -6.66 -5.03
N LYS A 106 7.60 -6.70 -3.69
CA LYS A 106 8.60 -7.46 -2.90
C LYS A 106 8.59 -8.95 -3.23
N TYR A 107 7.41 -9.49 -3.58
CA TYR A 107 7.18 -10.92 -3.80
C TYR A 107 7.24 -11.32 -5.28
N ILE A 108 7.32 -10.36 -6.20
CA ILE A 108 7.43 -10.61 -7.65
C ILE A 108 8.76 -10.18 -8.25
N LYS A 109 9.69 -9.64 -7.45
CA LYS A 109 11.00 -9.14 -7.90
C LYS A 109 11.85 -10.16 -8.67
N ASP A 110 11.65 -11.46 -8.41
CA ASP A 110 12.41 -12.54 -9.04
C ASP A 110 11.72 -13.09 -10.30
N LYS A 111 10.51 -12.59 -10.63
CA LYS A 111 9.79 -12.93 -11.86
C LYS A 111 10.37 -12.18 -13.06
N LYS A 112 10.31 -12.81 -14.23
CA LYS A 112 10.93 -12.28 -15.45
C LYS A 112 9.95 -11.44 -16.23
N ASN A 113 10.43 -10.32 -16.77
CA ASN A 113 9.71 -9.48 -17.74
C ASN A 113 8.32 -9.04 -17.27
N ILE A 114 8.18 -8.70 -15.98
CA ILE A 114 6.94 -8.14 -15.44
C ILE A 114 6.88 -6.65 -15.74
N ILE A 115 5.73 -6.19 -16.25
CA ILE A 115 5.41 -4.78 -16.40
C ILE A 115 4.29 -4.44 -15.44
N VAL A 116 4.52 -3.47 -14.55
CA VAL A 116 3.50 -2.97 -13.61
C VAL A 116 2.91 -1.68 -14.13
N LEU A 117 1.60 -1.61 -14.30
CA LEU A 117 0.84 -0.38 -14.48
C LEU A 117 0.24 0.04 -13.13
N THR A 118 0.42 1.29 -12.72
CA THR A 118 -0.12 1.79 -11.45
C THR A 118 -0.44 3.27 -11.50
N ASN A 119 -1.44 3.68 -10.73
CA ASN A 119 -1.70 5.09 -10.42
C ASN A 119 -1.18 5.51 -9.04
N ASP A 120 -0.38 4.67 -8.39
CA ASP A 120 0.18 4.95 -7.07
C ASP A 120 1.68 5.25 -7.15
N LEU A 121 2.08 6.47 -6.79
CA LEU A 121 3.48 6.91 -6.82
C LEU A 121 4.36 6.18 -5.81
N LEU A 122 3.81 5.76 -4.66
CA LEU A 122 4.56 4.98 -3.67
C LEU A 122 4.78 3.56 -4.17
N LEU A 123 3.79 2.96 -4.82
CA LEU A 123 3.94 1.67 -5.47
C LEU A 123 5.00 1.73 -6.59
N ALA A 124 4.93 2.77 -7.43
CA ALA A 124 5.92 2.99 -8.49
C ALA A 124 7.35 3.13 -7.95
N LEU A 125 7.51 3.83 -6.82
CA LEU A 125 8.79 3.95 -6.13
C LEU A 125 9.31 2.58 -5.65
N GLU A 126 8.45 1.75 -5.06
CA GLU A 126 8.83 0.39 -4.62
C GLU A 126 9.22 -0.50 -5.81
N CYS A 127 8.48 -0.45 -6.91
CA CYS A 127 8.87 -1.16 -8.14
C CYS A 127 10.23 -0.69 -8.68
N GLY A 128 10.48 0.63 -8.69
CA GLY A 128 11.76 1.21 -9.12
C GLY A 128 12.95 0.73 -8.30
N LYS A 129 12.80 0.62 -6.97
CA LYS A 129 13.83 0.06 -6.07
C LYS A 129 14.18 -1.39 -6.41
N LEU A 130 13.22 -2.14 -6.94
CA LEU A 130 13.35 -3.55 -7.30
C LEU A 130 13.66 -3.77 -8.78
N SER A 131 13.90 -2.70 -9.55
CA SER A 131 14.13 -2.76 -11.01
C SER A 131 13.00 -3.43 -11.79
N ILE A 132 11.76 -3.35 -11.29
CA ILE A 132 10.57 -3.80 -12.01
C ILE A 132 10.16 -2.69 -12.98
N GLN A 133 9.94 -3.04 -14.25
CA GLN A 133 9.48 -2.06 -15.24
C GLN A 133 8.09 -1.56 -14.85
N THR A 134 7.93 -0.23 -14.76
CA THR A 134 6.67 0.38 -14.30
C THR A 134 6.20 1.47 -15.23
N ILE A 135 4.93 1.39 -15.61
CA ILE A 135 4.17 2.45 -16.26
C ILE A 135 3.37 3.14 -15.17
N VAL A 136 3.66 4.42 -14.95
CA VAL A 136 2.87 5.25 -14.03
C VAL A 136 1.82 5.95 -14.87
N THR A 137 0.56 5.85 -14.47
CA THR A 137 -0.54 6.53 -15.16
C THR A 137 -0.36 8.05 -15.13
N GLY A 138 -0.97 8.77 -16.07
CA GLY A 138 -1.00 10.23 -16.02
C GLY A 138 -1.95 10.76 -14.94
N GLY A 139 -2.37 12.01 -15.08
CA GLY A 139 -3.35 12.62 -14.17
C GLY A 139 -2.77 13.64 -13.22
N TYR A 140 -3.58 14.03 -12.23
CA TYR A 140 -3.17 14.87 -11.13
C TYR A 140 -3.17 14.08 -9.82
N LEU A 141 -2.32 14.52 -8.89
CA LEU A 141 -2.20 13.93 -7.58
C LEU A 141 -3.43 14.28 -6.70
N ILE A 142 -4.02 13.27 -6.06
CA ILE A 142 -5.11 13.43 -5.10
C ILE A 142 -4.54 13.71 -3.70
N GLY A 143 -4.44 15.00 -3.35
CA GLY A 143 -4.01 15.43 -2.01
C GLY A 143 -2.74 14.72 -1.52
N ASN A 144 -2.78 14.24 -0.28
CA ASN A 144 -1.66 13.53 0.36
C ASN A 144 -1.72 12.00 0.19
N THR A 145 -2.48 11.49 -0.79
CA THR A 145 -2.68 10.04 -0.99
C THR A 145 -1.57 9.36 -1.77
N PHE A 146 -0.78 10.14 -2.52
CA PHE A 146 0.18 9.66 -3.53
C PHE A 146 -0.47 8.93 -4.73
N MET A 147 -1.78 9.04 -4.86
CA MET A 147 -2.55 8.48 -5.97
C MET A 147 -2.78 9.51 -7.05
N LEU A 148 -2.56 9.13 -8.29
CA LEU A 148 -2.90 9.90 -9.48
C LEU A 148 -4.34 9.58 -9.91
N ALA A 149 -5.05 10.59 -10.40
CA ALA A 149 -6.41 10.44 -10.88
C ALA A 149 -6.80 11.50 -11.92
N GLY A 150 -8.08 11.46 -12.31
CA GLY A 150 -8.68 12.37 -13.28
C GLY A 150 -8.59 11.91 -14.73
N PRO A 151 -9.13 12.71 -15.67
CA PRO A 151 -9.30 12.31 -17.07
C PRO A 151 -8.00 12.00 -17.82
N MET A 152 -6.87 12.52 -17.34
CA MET A 152 -5.55 12.28 -17.92
C MET A 152 -4.86 11.02 -17.36
N LEU A 153 -5.48 10.31 -16.41
CA LEU A 153 -4.97 9.04 -15.87
C LEU A 153 -4.67 8.06 -17.01
N VAL A 154 -5.49 8.12 -18.05
CA VAL A 154 -5.34 7.28 -19.22
C VAL A 154 -5.41 8.14 -20.47
N ASN A 155 -4.43 8.00 -21.34
CA ASN A 155 -4.60 8.43 -22.71
C ASN A 155 -5.42 7.34 -23.44
N PRO A 156 -6.64 7.63 -23.90
CA PRO A 156 -7.45 6.65 -24.64
C PRO A 156 -6.77 6.13 -25.92
N ASN A 157 -5.73 6.81 -26.41
CA ASN A 157 -4.96 6.40 -27.58
C ASN A 157 -3.79 5.44 -27.25
N MET A 158 -3.58 5.07 -25.98
CA MET A 158 -2.46 4.20 -25.61
C MET A 158 -2.72 2.70 -25.86
N ASP A 159 -3.94 2.28 -26.23
CA ASP A 159 -4.32 0.88 -26.55
C ASP A 159 -3.66 -0.17 -25.62
N ILE A 160 -3.61 0.13 -24.31
CA ILE A 160 -3.01 -0.74 -23.31
C ILE A 160 -4.02 -1.83 -22.96
N PHE A 161 -3.54 -3.07 -22.96
CA PHE A 161 -4.25 -4.22 -22.41
C PHE A 161 -3.31 -4.99 -21.49
N VAL A 162 -3.81 -5.40 -20.33
CA VAL A 162 -3.01 -6.10 -19.31
C VAL A 162 -3.59 -7.49 -19.00
N ASP A 163 -2.74 -8.39 -18.52
CA ASP A 163 -3.14 -9.75 -18.17
C ASP A 163 -4.04 -9.77 -16.93
N LYS A 164 -3.68 -9.00 -15.90
CA LYS A 164 -4.36 -9.03 -14.59
C LYS A 164 -4.41 -7.65 -13.96
N ALA A 165 -5.54 -7.31 -13.33
CA ALA A 165 -5.64 -6.17 -12.42
C ALA A 165 -5.91 -6.64 -11.00
N PHE A 166 -5.05 -6.26 -10.07
CA PHE A 166 -5.24 -6.40 -8.64
C PHE A 166 -5.74 -5.07 -8.09
N ILE A 167 -6.99 -5.05 -7.64
CA ILE A 167 -7.69 -3.84 -7.20
C ILE A 167 -8.00 -3.95 -5.71
N GLU A 168 -7.34 -3.12 -4.90
CA GLU A 168 -7.61 -3.00 -3.47
C GLU A 168 -8.85 -2.13 -3.23
N VAL A 169 -9.74 -2.55 -2.31
CA VAL A 169 -11.03 -1.91 -2.06
C VAL A 169 -11.21 -1.47 -0.61
N ASP A 170 -12.12 -0.50 -0.39
CA ASP A 170 -12.43 0.02 0.95
C ASP A 170 -13.63 -0.67 1.60
N GLY A 171 -14.44 -1.40 0.82
CA GLY A 171 -15.58 -2.15 1.33
C GLY A 171 -16.06 -3.24 0.38
N VAL A 172 -16.45 -4.37 0.96
CA VAL A 172 -17.08 -5.52 0.31
C VAL A 172 -18.44 -5.76 0.98
N SER A 173 -19.50 -5.77 0.18
CA SER A 173 -20.87 -6.00 0.64
C SER A 173 -21.62 -6.85 -0.37
N LEU A 174 -22.47 -7.78 0.09
CA LEU A 174 -23.33 -8.55 -0.81
C LEU A 174 -24.37 -7.67 -1.52
N GLU A 175 -24.83 -6.59 -0.88
CA GLU A 175 -25.80 -5.65 -1.46
C GLU A 175 -25.14 -4.72 -2.50
N ARG A 176 -23.98 -4.14 -2.15
CA ARG A 176 -23.34 -3.08 -2.94
C ARG A 176 -22.09 -3.52 -3.68
N GLY A 177 -21.69 -4.78 -3.58
CA GLY A 177 -20.49 -5.30 -4.21
C GLY A 177 -19.22 -4.67 -3.65
N PHE A 178 -18.32 -4.32 -4.55
CA PHE A 178 -17.01 -3.77 -4.23
C PHE A 178 -17.05 -2.25 -4.29
N THR A 179 -16.54 -1.58 -3.26
CA THR A 179 -16.70 -0.13 -3.08
C THR A 179 -15.41 0.55 -2.63
N VAL A 180 -15.27 1.83 -2.99
CA VAL A 180 -14.17 2.74 -2.60
C VAL A 180 -14.71 4.07 -2.09
N ASN A 181 -13.92 4.79 -1.31
CA ASN A 181 -14.33 6.05 -0.68
C ASN A 181 -14.19 7.30 -1.56
N ASN A 182 -13.59 7.18 -2.75
CA ASN A 182 -13.32 8.29 -3.65
C ASN A 182 -13.80 7.99 -5.08
N VAL A 183 -14.53 8.94 -5.68
CA VAL A 183 -15.09 8.80 -7.03
C VAL A 183 -14.00 8.66 -8.10
N GLU A 184 -12.87 9.34 -7.93
CA GLU A 184 -11.77 9.29 -8.89
C GLU A 184 -11.10 7.92 -8.89
N PHE A 185 -10.96 7.29 -7.72
CA PHE A 185 -10.49 5.90 -7.62
C PHE A 185 -11.50 4.95 -8.22
N ALA A 186 -12.80 5.17 -8.00
CA ALA A 186 -13.83 4.35 -8.61
C ALA A 186 -13.77 4.40 -10.15
N ASN A 187 -13.57 5.59 -10.72
CA ASN A 187 -13.41 5.77 -12.15
C ASN A 187 -12.14 5.10 -12.68
N ALA A 188 -11.01 5.28 -12.00
CA ALA A 188 -9.75 4.64 -12.35
C ALA A 188 -9.86 3.11 -12.33
N TYR A 189 -10.47 2.55 -11.30
CA TYR A 189 -10.57 1.09 -11.11
C TYR A 189 -11.56 0.46 -12.09
N LYS A 190 -12.66 1.15 -12.43
CA LYS A 190 -13.54 0.74 -13.53
C LYS A 190 -12.82 0.74 -14.87
N TYR A 191 -11.98 1.74 -15.11
CA TYR A 191 -11.15 1.77 -16.31
C TYR A 191 -10.14 0.60 -16.32
N PHE A 192 -9.40 0.38 -15.22
CA PHE A 192 -8.47 -0.74 -15.10
C PHE A 192 -9.15 -2.09 -15.32
N LYS A 193 -10.34 -2.29 -14.75
CA LYS A 193 -11.18 -3.46 -15.02
C LYS A 193 -11.45 -3.63 -16.53
N SER A 194 -11.75 -2.54 -17.24
CA SER A 194 -12.10 -2.60 -18.67
C SER A 194 -10.93 -2.95 -19.59
N ILE A 195 -9.69 -2.70 -19.17
CA ILE A 195 -8.47 -3.00 -19.96
C ILE A 195 -7.72 -4.25 -19.48
N SER A 196 -8.34 -5.04 -18.60
CA SER A 196 -7.71 -6.23 -18.02
C SER A 196 -8.41 -7.48 -18.49
N LYS A 197 -7.63 -8.49 -18.88
CA LYS A 197 -8.18 -9.83 -19.16
C LYS A 197 -8.84 -10.44 -17.92
N GLU A 198 -8.24 -10.24 -16.76
CA GLU A 198 -8.71 -10.75 -15.49
C GLU A 198 -8.67 -9.65 -14.43
N THR A 199 -9.77 -9.47 -13.69
CA THR A 199 -9.83 -8.55 -12.54
C THR A 199 -9.93 -9.34 -11.26
N ILE A 200 -9.05 -9.03 -10.31
CA ILE A 200 -8.96 -9.66 -8.99
C ILE A 200 -9.14 -8.58 -7.94
N ILE A 201 -10.09 -8.78 -7.02
CA ILE A 201 -10.27 -7.89 -5.87
C ILE A 201 -9.35 -8.32 -4.75
N VAL A 202 -8.70 -7.36 -4.11
CA VAL A 202 -7.84 -7.55 -2.94
C VAL A 202 -8.47 -6.82 -1.76
N ALA A 203 -8.73 -7.53 -0.67
CA ALA A 203 -9.32 -6.95 0.54
C ALA A 203 -8.86 -7.73 1.76
N ASP A 204 -8.55 -7.06 2.86
CA ASP A 204 -8.49 -7.73 4.16
C ASP A 204 -9.90 -7.96 4.72
N SER A 205 -10.05 -8.89 5.66
CA SER A 205 -11.31 -9.27 6.30
C SER A 205 -12.01 -8.08 6.96
N SER A 206 -11.24 -7.05 7.37
CA SER A 206 -11.81 -5.83 7.91
C SER A 206 -12.65 -5.03 6.91
N LYS A 207 -12.58 -5.32 5.60
CA LYS A 207 -13.37 -4.65 4.55
C LYS A 207 -14.72 -5.31 4.29
N PHE A 208 -14.96 -6.51 4.79
CA PHE A 208 -16.24 -7.21 4.62
C PHE A 208 -17.31 -6.59 5.51
N ASP A 209 -18.57 -6.65 5.07
CA ASP A 209 -19.72 -5.94 5.67
C ASP A 209 -19.59 -4.41 5.71
N LYS A 210 -18.70 -3.86 4.89
CA LYS A 210 -18.53 -2.41 4.75
C LYS A 210 -18.95 -1.95 3.37
N ILE A 211 -19.66 -0.81 3.37
CA ILE A 211 -20.04 -0.10 2.15
C ILE A 211 -19.33 1.25 2.19
N SER A 212 -18.48 1.48 1.18
CA SER A 212 -17.93 2.79 0.90
C SER A 212 -18.78 3.53 -0.16
N LEU A 213 -18.48 4.81 -0.34
CA LEU A 213 -19.33 5.76 -1.08
C LEU A 213 -19.59 5.38 -2.55
N PHE A 214 -18.61 4.79 -3.24
CA PHE A 214 -18.68 4.57 -4.69
C PHE A 214 -18.47 3.10 -5.04
N GLN A 215 -19.43 2.52 -5.78
CA GLN A 215 -19.35 1.16 -6.30
C GLN A 215 -18.42 1.08 -7.51
N ILE A 216 -17.51 0.08 -7.51
CA ILE A 216 -16.62 -0.24 -8.64
C ILE A 216 -17.16 -1.41 -9.48
N ALA A 217 -17.75 -2.41 -8.83
CA ALA A 217 -18.33 -3.59 -9.47
C ALA A 217 -19.34 -4.24 -8.53
N LYS A 218 -20.33 -4.94 -9.09
CA LYS A 218 -21.19 -5.82 -8.30
C LYS A 218 -20.41 -7.05 -7.85
N VAL A 219 -20.90 -7.71 -6.80
CA VAL A 219 -20.25 -8.87 -6.19
C VAL A 219 -20.12 -10.06 -7.16
N ASP A 220 -21.08 -10.22 -8.08
CA ASP A 220 -21.18 -11.31 -9.06
C ASP A 220 -20.36 -11.06 -10.35
N GLU A 221 -19.95 -9.82 -10.61
CA GLU A 221 -19.13 -9.42 -11.76
C GLU A 221 -17.66 -9.83 -11.61
N ILE A 222 -17.18 -10.05 -10.39
CA ILE A 222 -15.79 -10.41 -10.11
C ILE A 222 -15.70 -11.92 -9.82
N LYS A 223 -14.78 -12.59 -10.50
CA LYS A 223 -14.60 -14.04 -10.39
C LYS A 223 -13.49 -14.46 -9.45
N LYS A 224 -12.64 -13.54 -9.00
CA LYS A 224 -11.57 -13.83 -8.03
C LYS A 224 -11.43 -12.74 -6.98
N VAL A 225 -11.38 -13.17 -5.73
CA VAL A 225 -11.16 -12.31 -4.55
C VAL A 225 -10.00 -12.89 -3.75
N ILE A 226 -9.08 -12.04 -3.30
CA ILE A 226 -7.98 -12.41 -2.41
C ILE A 226 -8.19 -11.71 -1.06
N SER A 227 -8.10 -12.48 0.02
CA SER A 227 -8.22 -11.99 1.41
C SER A 227 -7.36 -12.78 2.39
N ASP A 228 -7.32 -12.39 3.65
CA ASP A 228 -6.86 -13.26 4.74
C ASP A 228 -7.92 -14.33 5.08
N THR A 229 -7.61 -15.21 6.04
CA THR A 229 -8.45 -16.35 6.41
C THR A 229 -9.75 -15.98 7.11
N ASN A 230 -9.87 -14.76 7.64
CA ASN A 230 -10.99 -14.35 8.50
C ASN A 230 -12.18 -13.79 7.70
N VAL A 231 -12.35 -14.22 6.45
CA VAL A 231 -13.52 -13.85 5.63
C VAL A 231 -14.79 -14.44 6.28
N PRO A 232 -15.89 -13.67 6.42
CA PRO A 232 -17.12 -14.20 7.01
C PRO A 232 -17.73 -15.32 6.15
N ASP A 233 -18.29 -16.33 6.78
CA ASP A 233 -18.79 -17.55 6.10
C ASP A 233 -19.95 -17.28 5.14
N GLU A 234 -20.73 -16.22 5.38
CA GLU A 234 -21.77 -15.76 4.45
C GLU A 234 -21.19 -15.37 3.09
N TYR A 235 -20.06 -14.66 3.07
CA TYR A 235 -19.37 -14.31 1.83
C TYR A 235 -18.73 -15.51 1.16
N LYS A 236 -18.13 -16.43 1.94
CA LYS A 236 -17.59 -17.68 1.39
C LYS A 236 -18.68 -18.49 0.69
N SER A 237 -19.84 -18.62 1.34
CA SER A 237 -21.01 -19.33 0.80
C SER A 237 -21.52 -18.64 -0.47
N PHE A 238 -21.71 -17.32 -0.42
CA PHE A 238 -22.15 -16.54 -1.56
C PHE A 238 -21.18 -16.67 -2.75
N PHE A 239 -19.87 -16.54 -2.52
CA PHE A 239 -18.87 -16.67 -3.56
C PHE A 239 -18.87 -18.06 -4.19
N PHE A 240 -18.96 -19.11 -3.37
CA PHE A 240 -19.07 -20.49 -3.85
C PHE A 240 -20.29 -20.69 -4.74
N GLU A 241 -21.47 -20.24 -4.31
CA GLU A 241 -22.73 -20.38 -5.06
C GLU A 241 -22.73 -19.59 -6.39
N ASN A 242 -21.99 -18.49 -6.46
CA ASN A 242 -21.93 -17.61 -7.64
C ASN A 242 -20.69 -17.84 -8.52
N GLY A 243 -19.91 -18.88 -8.24
CA GLY A 243 -18.71 -19.24 -9.01
C GLY A 243 -17.58 -18.22 -8.90
N THR A 244 -17.53 -17.46 -7.80
CA THR A 244 -16.42 -16.57 -7.45
C THR A 244 -15.42 -17.36 -6.60
N GLN A 245 -14.17 -17.39 -7.03
CA GLN A 245 -13.09 -18.05 -6.30
C GLN A 245 -12.53 -17.10 -5.25
N ILE A 246 -12.43 -17.58 -4.01
CA ILE A 246 -11.72 -16.86 -2.95
C ILE A 246 -10.37 -17.52 -2.68
N PHE A 247 -9.32 -16.70 -2.62
CA PHE A 247 -7.96 -17.11 -2.32
C PHE A 247 -7.56 -16.50 -0.99
N CYS A 248 -7.12 -17.36 -0.06
CA CYS A 248 -6.63 -16.94 1.24
C CYS A 248 -5.18 -17.37 1.42
N SER A 249 -4.44 -16.62 2.22
CA SER A 249 -3.17 -17.14 2.74
C SER A 249 -3.46 -18.29 3.71
N PHE A 250 -2.55 -19.26 3.79
CA PHE A 250 -2.65 -20.37 4.73
C PHE A 250 -1.33 -20.44 5.48
N ASP A 251 -1.37 -20.38 6.81
CA ASP A 251 -0.19 -20.61 7.63
C ASP A 251 -0.09 -22.10 7.98
N PHE A 252 0.99 -22.73 7.55
CA PHE A 252 1.26 -24.13 7.87
C PHE A 252 1.66 -24.32 9.34
N SER A 253 1.98 -23.26 10.07
CA SER A 253 2.29 -23.32 11.51
C SER A 253 1.10 -23.79 12.35
N ASP A 254 -0.13 -23.63 11.86
CA ASP A 254 -1.34 -24.15 12.51
C ASP A 254 -1.47 -25.68 12.36
N LEU A 255 -0.91 -26.29 11.31
CA LEU A 255 -0.88 -27.75 11.13
C LEU A 255 0.18 -28.42 12.01
N GLU A 256 1.26 -27.72 12.36
CA GLU A 256 2.31 -28.24 13.23
C GLU A 256 1.91 -28.28 14.72
N ARG A 257 0.76 -27.68 15.09
CA ARG A 257 0.22 -27.74 16.47
C ARG A 257 -0.64 -28.97 16.75
N GLU A 258 -0.96 -29.77 15.73
CA GLU A 258 -1.79 -30.98 15.85
C GLU A 258 -1.02 -32.30 15.68
N VAL A 259 0.33 -32.26 15.69
CA VAL A 259 1.21 -33.45 15.63
C VAL A 259 2.08 -33.56 16.87
#